data_AF-A0A1F2UBX0-F1
#
_entry.id   AF-A0A1F2UBX0-F1
#
_cell.length_a   1.000
_cell.length_b   1.000
_cell.length_c   1.000
_cell.angle_alpha   90.00
_cell.angle_beta   90.00
_cell.angle_gamma   90.00
#
_symmetry.space_group_name_H-M   'P 1'
#
loop_
_entity.id
_entity.type
_entity.pdbx_description
1 polymer ?
#
loop_
_entity_poly.entity_id
_entity_poly.type
_entity_poly.pdbx_seq_one_letter_code
_entity_poly.pdbx_strand_id
1 'polypeptide(L)'
;MAIGRVAAGVVTISSVAAWLLSSHDPVREAIVGFVLREQTEYASGFSERALRTVERGQSESAVRQALGAPLAEKWLYGFDETQPCMDLDFANDVVVSARDAEACLEVGVDAGTARSSVRDTLGSPRQACWHYTRGKGNGYFRERRVCFEDGEVLGVFREWSTGRELMPLSNLP
;
A
#
# COMPACT_ATOMS: atom_id res chain seq x y z
N MET A 1 30.11 46.91 7.31
CA MET A 1 30.12 45.67 8.12
C MET A 1 28.76 44.96 7.98
N ALA A 2 28.48 44.39 6.80
CA ALA A 2 27.17 43.77 6.48
C ALA A 2 27.27 42.45 5.69
N ILE A 3 28.49 41.99 5.40
CA ILE A 3 28.75 40.80 4.56
C ILE A 3 28.69 39.49 5.38
N GLY A 4 28.88 39.56 6.71
CA GLY A 4 28.91 38.37 7.58
C GLY A 4 27.55 37.76 7.91
N ARG A 5 26.43 38.46 7.71
CA ARG A 5 25.08 37.95 8.05
C ARG A 5 24.40 37.20 6.90
N VAL A 6 24.78 37.48 5.66
CA VAL A 6 24.18 36.82 4.47
C VAL A 6 24.75 35.41 4.30
N ALA A 7 26.05 35.21 4.56
CA ALA A 7 26.69 33.89 4.41
C ALA A 7 26.16 32.84 5.40
N ALA A 8 25.87 33.23 6.64
CA ALA A 8 25.37 32.31 7.67
C ALA A 8 23.94 31.81 7.40
N GLY A 9 23.11 32.64 6.75
CA GLY A 9 21.73 32.28 6.40
C GLY A 9 21.64 31.30 5.22
N VAL A 10 22.54 31.42 4.24
CA VAL A 10 22.56 30.52 3.08
C VAL A 10 23.00 29.11 3.47
N VAL A 11 24.01 28.97 4.34
CA VAL A 11 24.52 27.66 4.78
C VAL A 11 23.48 26.88 5.60
N THR A 12 22.73 27.55 6.47
CA THR A 12 21.67 26.89 7.26
C THR A 12 20.51 26.42 6.37
N ILE A 13 20.07 27.24 5.41
CA ILE A 13 19.00 26.85 4.47
C ILE A 13 19.42 25.65 3.61
N SER A 14 20.63 25.67 3.04
CA SER A 14 21.12 24.54 2.23
C SER A 14 21.31 23.26 3.03
N SER A 15 21.71 23.35 4.30
CA SER A 15 21.86 22.18 5.18
C SER A 15 20.50 21.56 5.54
N VAL A 16 19.49 22.39 5.81
CA VAL A 16 18.11 21.92 6.03
C VAL A 16 17.53 21.30 4.77
N ALA A 17 17.75 21.91 3.60
CA ALA A 17 17.31 21.35 2.32
C ALA A 17 18.00 20.01 2.02
N ALA A 18 19.32 19.91 2.21
CA ALA A 18 20.06 18.67 2.04
C ALA A 18 19.55 17.59 3.00
N TRP A 19 19.31 17.92 4.27
CA TRP A 19 18.74 17.00 5.25
C TRP A 19 17.32 16.54 4.88
N LEU A 20 16.47 17.45 4.41
CA LEU A 20 15.13 17.12 3.90
C LEU A 20 15.18 16.27 2.61
N LEU A 21 16.27 16.30 1.85
CA LEU A 21 16.42 15.47 0.65
C LEU A 21 17.02 14.10 0.95
N SER A 22 17.91 13.98 1.94
CA SER A 22 18.69 12.75 2.19
C SER A 22 18.20 11.91 3.37
N SER A 23 17.40 12.48 4.28
CA SER A 23 17.01 11.80 5.52
C SER A 23 15.73 10.99 5.35
N HIS A 24 15.66 9.78 5.92
CA HIS A 24 14.40 9.02 6.10
C HIS A 24 13.85 9.15 7.54
N ASP A 25 14.21 10.25 8.22
CA ASP A 25 13.84 10.50 9.61
C ASP A 25 12.33 10.79 9.78
N PRO A 26 11.69 10.31 10.88
CA PRO A 26 10.28 10.56 11.17
C PRO A 26 9.88 12.05 11.20
N VAL A 27 10.79 12.97 11.56
CA VAL A 27 10.53 14.41 11.57
C VAL A 27 10.36 14.95 10.14
N ARG A 28 11.20 14.51 9.19
CA ARG A 28 11.04 14.88 7.78
C ARG A 28 9.69 14.40 7.25
N GLU A 29 9.36 13.13 7.51
CA GLU A 29 8.07 12.56 7.07
C GLU A 29 6.89 13.36 7.63
N ALA A 30 6.97 13.80 8.90
CA ALA A 30 5.95 14.66 9.51
C ALA A 30 5.84 16.04 8.81
N ILE A 31 6.97 16.67 8.47
CA ILE A 31 6.99 17.94 7.74
C ILE A 31 6.40 17.78 6.34
N VAL A 32 6.80 16.74 5.60
CA VAL A 32 6.26 16.44 4.27
C VAL A 32 4.75 16.20 4.35
N GLY A 33 4.29 15.39 5.30
CA GLY A 33 2.86 15.14 5.51
C GLY A 33 2.07 16.41 5.84
N PHE A 34 2.64 17.31 6.65
CA PHE A 34 2.01 18.60 6.94
C PHE A 34 1.89 19.48 5.69
N VAL A 35 2.97 19.62 4.90
CA VAL A 35 2.98 20.42 3.66
C VAL A 35 2.00 19.85 2.63
N LEU A 36 1.95 18.53 2.48
CA LEU A 36 1.06 17.84 1.55
C LEU A 36 -0.39 17.73 2.03
N ARG A 37 -0.69 18.18 3.26
CA ARG A 37 -1.99 18.01 3.92
C ARG A 37 -2.46 16.55 3.85
N GLU A 38 -1.58 15.67 4.30
CA GLU A 38 -1.77 14.23 4.28
C GLU A 38 -3.10 13.82 4.91
N GLN A 39 -3.85 12.96 4.20
CA GLN A 39 -5.06 12.34 4.72
C GLN A 39 -4.94 10.81 4.66
N THR A 40 -4.04 10.27 5.48
CA THR A 40 -3.84 8.82 5.59
C THR A 40 -4.77 8.24 6.65
N GLU A 41 -5.56 7.27 6.24
CA GLU A 41 -6.26 6.35 7.12
C GLU A 41 -5.43 5.08 7.29
N TYR A 42 -5.34 4.57 8.52
CA TYR A 42 -4.57 3.37 8.87
C TYR A 42 -5.52 2.24 9.28
N ALA A 43 -5.14 1.00 8.96
CA ALA A 43 -5.87 -0.18 9.39
C ALA A 43 -5.96 -0.29 10.92
N SER A 44 -7.04 -0.91 11.41
CA SER A 44 -7.18 -1.19 12.84
C SER A 44 -6.08 -2.14 13.31
N GLY A 45 -5.40 -1.78 14.40
CA GLY A 45 -4.29 -2.56 14.96
C GLY A 45 -2.93 -2.33 14.28
N PHE A 46 -2.89 -1.58 13.17
CA PHE A 46 -1.64 -1.26 12.51
C PHE A 46 -0.74 -0.39 13.39
N SER A 47 0.57 -0.66 13.37
CA SER A 47 1.56 0.27 13.90
C SER A 47 2.84 0.27 13.06
N GLU A 48 3.44 1.46 12.92
CA GLU A 48 4.75 1.63 12.26
C GLU A 48 5.85 0.81 12.93
N ARG A 49 5.77 0.62 14.25
CA ARG A 49 6.74 -0.20 14.99
C ARG A 49 6.65 -1.66 14.57
N ALA A 50 5.45 -2.22 14.50
CA ALA A 50 5.25 -3.60 14.07
C ALA A 50 5.57 -3.78 12.58
N LEU A 51 5.27 -2.80 11.73
CA LEU A 51 5.64 -2.88 10.31
C LEU A 51 7.16 -2.98 10.12
N ARG A 52 7.94 -2.29 10.97
CA ARG A 52 9.41 -2.34 10.93
C ARG A 52 10.00 -3.68 11.36
N THR A 53 9.23 -4.55 12.02
CA THR A 53 9.67 -5.90 12.38
C THR A 53 9.27 -6.94 11.33
N VAL A 54 8.55 -6.53 10.27
CA VAL A 54 8.21 -7.42 9.16
C VAL A 54 9.42 -7.55 8.23
N GLU A 55 9.81 -8.79 7.97
CA GLU A 55 10.99 -9.14 7.18
C GLU A 55 10.63 -10.05 6.01
N ARG A 56 11.46 -10.04 4.96
CA ARG A 56 11.32 -10.93 3.81
C ARG A 56 11.34 -12.40 4.25
N GLY A 57 10.50 -13.23 3.65
CA GLY A 57 10.37 -14.66 3.97
C GLY A 57 9.46 -14.97 5.17
N GLN A 58 8.95 -13.96 5.89
CA GLN A 58 7.91 -14.22 6.91
C GLN A 58 6.61 -14.69 6.26
N SER A 59 5.85 -15.54 6.94
CA SER A 59 4.57 -16.02 6.40
C SER A 59 3.45 -14.97 6.53
N GLU A 60 2.45 -15.07 5.66
CA GLU A 60 1.20 -14.28 5.75
C GLU A 60 0.61 -14.29 7.17
N SER A 61 0.55 -15.46 7.81
CA SER A 61 0.00 -15.61 9.16
C SER A 61 0.78 -14.82 10.23
N ALA A 62 2.11 -14.80 10.15
CA ALA A 62 2.96 -14.06 11.07
C ALA A 62 2.75 -12.54 10.89
N VAL A 63 2.67 -12.08 9.64
CA VAL A 63 2.38 -10.67 9.35
C VAL A 63 0.99 -10.27 9.83
N ARG A 64 -0.02 -11.12 9.60
CA ARG A 64 -1.39 -10.89 10.07
C ARG A 64 -1.45 -10.78 11.59
N GLN A 65 -0.70 -11.61 12.31
CA GLN A 65 -0.62 -11.55 13.76
C GLN A 65 0.06 -10.25 14.24
N ALA A 66 1.09 -9.78 13.54
CA ALA A 66 1.84 -8.59 13.92
C ALA A 66 1.11 -7.27 13.60
N LEU A 67 0.43 -7.20 12.45
CA LEU A 67 -0.14 -5.95 11.91
C LEU A 67 -1.67 -5.88 11.96
N GLY A 68 -2.35 -7.00 12.21
CA GLY A 68 -3.79 -7.10 12.08
C GLY A 68 -4.27 -7.24 10.64
N ALA A 69 -5.58 -7.07 10.45
CA ALA A 69 -6.23 -7.11 9.14
C ALA A 69 -5.86 -5.87 8.30
N PRO A 70 -5.70 -6.00 6.97
CA PRO A 70 -5.40 -4.88 6.12
C PRO A 70 -6.70 -4.13 5.76
N LEU A 71 -6.58 -2.92 5.22
CA LEU A 71 -7.74 -2.19 4.68
C LEU A 71 -8.18 -2.75 3.33
N ALA A 72 -7.21 -3.18 2.52
CA ALA A 72 -7.44 -3.75 1.21
C ALA A 72 -6.36 -4.79 0.88
N GLU A 73 -6.69 -5.71 -0.01
CA GLU A 73 -5.74 -6.68 -0.57
C GLU A 73 -5.83 -6.68 -2.08
N LYS A 74 -4.71 -6.90 -2.74
CA LYS A 74 -4.64 -7.13 -4.18
C LYS A 74 -4.03 -8.49 -4.43
N TRP A 75 -4.72 -9.37 -5.15
CA TRP A 75 -4.28 -10.74 -5.41
C TRP A 75 -4.01 -10.93 -6.89
N LEU A 76 -2.88 -11.55 -7.20
CA LEU A 76 -2.44 -11.89 -8.55
C LEU A 76 -2.24 -13.41 -8.66
N TYR A 77 -2.94 -14.05 -9.59
CA TYR A 77 -2.87 -15.51 -9.79
C TYR A 77 -1.84 -15.92 -10.85
N GLY A 78 -1.61 -15.10 -11.87
CA GLY A 78 -0.68 -15.40 -12.94
C GLY A 78 -0.53 -14.26 -13.93
N PHE A 79 0.42 -14.40 -14.85
CA PHE A 79 0.62 -13.51 -16.00
C PHE A 79 0.45 -14.25 -17.33
N ASP A 80 0.07 -15.53 -17.30
CA ASP A 80 -0.20 -16.29 -18.50
C ASP A 80 -1.68 -16.15 -18.90
N GLU A 81 -1.95 -16.28 -20.20
CA GLU A 81 -3.30 -16.16 -20.76
C GLU A 81 -4.20 -17.36 -20.38
N THR A 82 -3.67 -18.36 -19.66
CA THR A 82 -4.45 -19.55 -19.29
C THR A 82 -5.31 -19.34 -18.04
N GLN A 83 -5.05 -18.25 -17.30
CA GLN A 83 -5.78 -17.93 -16.08
C GLN A 83 -6.67 -16.69 -16.33
N PRO A 84 -7.97 -16.86 -16.64
CA PRO A 84 -8.83 -15.76 -17.05
C PRO A 84 -9.01 -14.69 -15.96
N CYS A 85 -8.98 -15.10 -14.69
CA CYS A 85 -9.12 -14.20 -13.55
C CYS A 85 -7.75 -13.92 -12.88
N MET A 86 -7.00 -12.98 -13.45
CA MET A 86 -5.60 -12.75 -13.05
C MET A 86 -5.43 -11.83 -11.84
N ASP A 87 -6.22 -10.76 -11.73
CA ASP A 87 -5.99 -9.66 -10.79
C ASP A 87 -7.31 -9.25 -10.11
N LEU A 88 -7.36 -9.39 -8.79
CA LEU A 88 -8.52 -9.14 -7.94
C LEU A 88 -8.15 -8.19 -6.81
N ASP A 89 -8.97 -7.17 -6.61
CA ASP A 89 -8.89 -6.29 -5.45
C ASP A 89 -9.98 -6.67 -4.44
N PHE A 90 -9.60 -6.69 -3.17
CA PHE A 90 -10.45 -7.02 -2.04
C PHE A 90 -10.53 -5.85 -1.06
N ALA A 91 -11.70 -5.66 -0.47
CA ALA A 91 -11.88 -4.85 0.72
C ALA A 91 -12.91 -5.50 1.63
N ASN A 92 -12.69 -5.46 2.95
CA ASN A 92 -13.58 -6.09 3.93
C ASN A 92 -13.93 -7.56 3.61
N ASP A 93 -12.92 -8.34 3.21
CA ASP A 93 -13.04 -9.78 2.92
C ASP A 93 -13.91 -10.15 1.70
N VAL A 94 -14.24 -9.19 0.83
CA VAL A 94 -14.97 -9.42 -0.44
C VAL A 94 -14.26 -8.78 -1.63
N VAL A 95 -14.48 -9.34 -2.82
CA VAL A 95 -14.01 -8.75 -4.09
C VAL A 95 -14.72 -7.41 -4.31
N VAL A 96 -13.95 -6.37 -4.63
CA VAL A 96 -14.49 -5.04 -4.98
C VAL A 96 -14.22 -4.63 -6.42
N SER A 97 -13.20 -5.22 -7.04
CA SER A 97 -12.92 -5.07 -8.46
C SER A 97 -12.05 -6.22 -8.97
N ALA A 98 -12.11 -6.42 -10.28
CA ALA A 98 -11.21 -7.28 -11.03
C ALA A 98 -10.66 -6.46 -12.21
N ARG A 99 -9.44 -6.79 -12.68
CA ARG A 99 -8.90 -6.15 -13.89
C ARG A 99 -9.71 -6.52 -15.14
N ASP A 100 -10.12 -7.78 -15.22
CA ASP A 100 -10.99 -8.31 -16.28
C ASP A 100 -12.22 -8.95 -15.61
N ALA A 101 -13.24 -8.12 -15.37
CA ALA A 101 -14.44 -8.55 -14.66
C ALA A 101 -15.23 -9.61 -15.43
N GLU A 102 -15.24 -9.55 -16.77
CA GLU A 102 -15.94 -10.53 -17.61
C GLU A 102 -15.26 -11.90 -17.50
N ALA A 103 -13.93 -11.96 -17.64
CA ALA A 103 -13.17 -13.19 -17.52
C ALA A 103 -13.23 -13.81 -16.10
N CYS A 104 -13.28 -12.98 -15.05
CA CYS A 104 -13.52 -13.45 -13.68
C CYS A 104 -14.95 -13.99 -13.47
N LEU A 105 -15.95 -13.37 -14.08
CA LEU A 105 -17.34 -13.81 -13.98
C LEU A 105 -17.55 -15.19 -14.62
N GLU A 106 -16.85 -15.50 -15.72
CA GLU A 106 -16.88 -16.81 -16.38
C GLU A 106 -16.43 -17.96 -15.46
N VAL A 107 -15.55 -17.68 -14.49
CA VAL A 107 -15.11 -18.64 -13.47
C VAL A 107 -15.86 -18.50 -12.14
N GLY A 108 -16.95 -17.74 -12.12
CA GLY A 108 -17.84 -17.59 -10.97
C GLY A 108 -17.32 -16.64 -9.88
N VAL A 109 -16.42 -15.72 -10.23
CA VAL A 109 -15.92 -14.67 -9.33
C VAL A 109 -16.42 -13.30 -9.79
N ASP A 110 -17.14 -12.59 -8.92
CA ASP A 110 -17.70 -11.26 -9.22
C ASP A 110 -17.50 -10.32 -8.01
N ALA A 111 -17.83 -9.04 -8.18
CA ALA A 111 -17.90 -8.10 -7.07
C ALA A 111 -18.86 -8.61 -5.98
N GLY A 112 -18.39 -8.58 -4.73
CA GLY A 112 -19.09 -9.12 -3.57
C GLY A 112 -18.78 -10.59 -3.26
N THR A 113 -18.10 -11.33 -4.15
CA THR A 113 -17.64 -12.70 -3.83
C THR A 113 -16.72 -12.68 -2.62
N ALA A 114 -16.96 -13.55 -1.65
CA ALA A 114 -16.14 -13.64 -0.44
C ALA A 114 -14.73 -14.13 -0.77
N ARG A 115 -13.72 -13.58 -0.08
CA ARG A 115 -12.30 -13.94 -0.25
C ARG A 115 -12.05 -15.43 -0.06
N SER A 116 -12.75 -16.07 0.87
CA SER A 116 -12.69 -17.52 1.07
C SER A 116 -13.20 -18.28 -0.17
N SER A 117 -14.34 -17.86 -0.72
CA SER A 117 -14.91 -18.48 -1.94
C SER A 117 -14.00 -18.31 -3.15
N VAL A 118 -13.35 -17.15 -3.30
CA VAL A 118 -12.34 -16.98 -4.35
C VAL A 118 -11.19 -17.96 -4.17
N ARG A 119 -10.72 -18.16 -2.93
CA ARG A 119 -9.63 -19.10 -2.64
C ARG A 119 -10.04 -20.56 -2.89
N ASP A 120 -11.29 -20.90 -2.65
CA ASP A 120 -11.83 -22.24 -2.97
C ASP A 120 -11.91 -22.46 -4.49
N THR A 121 -12.25 -21.41 -5.26
CA THR A 121 -12.41 -21.47 -6.72
C THR A 121 -11.08 -21.41 -7.47
N LEU A 122 -10.21 -20.45 -7.14
CA LEU A 122 -8.98 -20.14 -7.87
C LEU A 122 -7.72 -20.68 -7.19
N GLY A 123 -7.82 -21.17 -5.96
CA GLY A 123 -6.67 -21.58 -5.15
C GLY A 123 -6.00 -20.40 -4.44
N SER A 124 -4.73 -20.58 -4.07
CA SER A 124 -3.96 -19.50 -3.45
C SER A 124 -3.38 -18.59 -4.53
N PRO A 125 -3.41 -17.25 -4.34
CA PRO A 125 -2.79 -16.35 -5.29
C PRO A 125 -1.28 -16.54 -5.29
N ARG A 126 -0.66 -16.37 -6.45
CA ARG A 126 0.81 -16.37 -6.58
C ARG A 126 1.41 -15.18 -5.85
N GLN A 127 0.80 -14.00 -5.98
CA GLN A 127 1.19 -12.82 -5.24
C GLN A 127 -0.01 -12.18 -4.56
N ALA A 128 0.18 -11.69 -3.34
CA ALA A 128 -0.81 -10.92 -2.63
C ALA A 128 -0.16 -9.64 -2.09
N CYS A 129 -0.80 -8.50 -2.20
CA CYS A 129 -0.32 -7.24 -1.65
C CYS A 129 -1.36 -6.68 -0.69
N TRP A 130 -0.99 -6.55 0.59
CA TRP A 130 -1.85 -6.08 1.67
C TRP A 130 -1.58 -4.62 1.96
N HIS A 131 -2.59 -3.78 1.76
CA HIS A 131 -2.52 -2.34 2.01
C HIS A 131 -3.06 -2.03 3.41
N TYR A 132 -2.20 -1.48 4.26
CA TYR A 132 -2.52 -1.10 5.64
C TYR A 132 -2.92 0.37 5.79
N THR A 133 -2.88 1.10 4.69
CA THR A 133 -3.22 2.53 4.65
C THR A 133 -3.97 2.87 3.37
N ARG A 134 -4.83 3.87 3.43
CA ARG A 134 -5.48 4.46 2.25
C ARG A 134 -5.54 5.99 2.36
N GLY A 135 -5.60 6.67 1.22
CA GLY A 135 -5.89 8.10 1.16
C GLY A 135 -7.38 8.40 1.32
N LYS A 136 -7.72 9.52 1.96
CA LYS A 136 -9.08 10.11 1.88
C LYS A 136 -9.11 11.14 0.76
N GLY A 137 -9.67 10.76 -0.39
CA GLY A 137 -9.80 11.62 -1.56
C GLY A 137 -8.55 11.67 -2.45
N ASN A 138 -8.39 12.75 -3.22
CA ASN A 138 -7.39 12.86 -4.29
C ASN A 138 -6.01 13.37 -3.84
N GLY A 139 -5.77 13.46 -2.53
CA GLY A 139 -4.53 13.96 -1.95
C GLY A 139 -3.40 12.93 -1.94
N TYR A 140 -2.25 13.37 -1.41
CA TYR A 140 -1.15 12.47 -1.07
C TYR A 140 -1.45 11.76 0.25
N PHE A 141 -1.01 10.52 0.36
CA PHE A 141 -1.06 9.74 1.59
C PHE A 141 0.18 8.86 1.72
N ARG A 142 0.44 8.40 2.94
CA ARG A 142 1.53 7.48 3.23
C ARG A 142 1.05 6.07 2.94
N GLU A 143 1.60 5.45 1.92
CA GLU A 143 1.31 4.06 1.59
C GLU A 143 2.20 3.12 2.40
N ARG A 144 1.54 2.17 3.08
CA ARG A 144 2.15 1.09 3.86
C ARG A 144 1.57 -0.21 3.36
N ARG A 145 2.42 -1.02 2.74
CA ARG A 145 2.02 -2.25 2.08
C ARG A 145 3.01 -3.36 2.34
N VAL A 146 2.51 -4.58 2.48
CA VAL A 146 3.33 -5.80 2.50
C VAL A 146 2.89 -6.64 1.32
N CYS A 147 3.82 -7.01 0.45
CA CYS A 147 3.54 -7.93 -0.64
C CYS A 147 4.17 -9.30 -0.35
N PHE A 148 3.47 -10.33 -0.78
CA PHE A 148 3.76 -11.73 -0.61
C PHE A 148 3.91 -12.38 -1.98
N GLU A 149 4.79 -13.36 -2.07
CA GLU A 149 4.89 -14.30 -3.18
C GLU A 149 4.85 -15.71 -2.59
N ASP A 150 3.95 -16.55 -3.09
CA ASP A 150 3.73 -17.92 -2.62
C ASP A 150 3.54 -18.05 -1.09
N GLY A 151 2.86 -17.05 -0.49
CA GLY A 151 2.52 -17.02 0.94
C GLY A 151 3.61 -16.45 1.87
N GLU A 152 4.74 -16.02 1.32
CA GLU A 152 5.86 -15.43 2.07
C GLU A 152 6.11 -13.98 1.67
N VAL A 153 6.55 -13.14 2.61
CA VAL A 153 6.82 -11.72 2.37
C VAL A 153 7.89 -11.58 1.28
N LEU A 154 7.50 -10.99 0.15
CA LEU A 154 8.39 -10.56 -0.93
C LEU A 154 9.05 -9.21 -0.59
N GLY A 155 8.26 -8.29 0.00
CA GLY A 155 8.73 -6.94 0.31
C GLY A 155 7.77 -6.13 1.17
N VAL A 156 8.34 -5.13 1.86
CA VAL A 156 7.63 -4.16 2.69
C VAL A 156 7.85 -2.77 2.11
N PHE A 157 6.76 -2.10 1.74
CA PHE A 157 6.77 -0.83 1.03
C PHE A 157 6.31 0.30 1.97
N ARG A 158 7.05 1.41 1.94
CA ARG A 158 6.82 2.62 2.72
C ARG A 158 7.08 3.83 1.84
N GLU A 159 6.04 4.25 1.13
CA GLU A 159 6.16 5.30 0.12
C GLU A 159 5.06 6.35 0.25
N TRP A 160 5.19 7.41 -0.54
CA TRP A 160 4.15 8.41 -0.72
C TRP A 160 3.38 8.04 -1.98
N SER A 161 2.06 8.01 -1.88
CA SER A 161 1.18 7.66 -2.98
C SER A 161 0.09 8.72 -3.15
N THR A 162 -0.60 8.70 -4.28
CA THR A 162 -1.74 9.59 -4.54
C THR A 162 -3.02 8.78 -4.57
N GLY A 163 -4.12 9.36 -4.07
CA GLY A 163 -5.40 8.66 -3.99
C GLY A 163 -5.99 8.16 -5.33
N ARG A 164 -5.36 8.48 -6.47
CA ARG A 164 -5.75 7.94 -7.79
C ARG A 164 -5.28 6.50 -8.02
N GLU A 165 -4.27 6.04 -7.29
CA GLU A 165 -3.59 4.76 -7.57
C GLU A 165 -4.24 3.57 -6.84
N LEU A 166 -5.02 3.83 -5.79
CA LEU A 166 -5.74 2.80 -5.01
C LEU A 166 -7.27 2.85 -5.18
N MET A 167 -7.79 3.64 -6.13
CA MET A 167 -9.22 3.56 -6.43
C MET A 167 -9.47 2.30 -7.26
N PRO A 168 -10.35 1.38 -6.81
CA PRO A 168 -10.94 0.45 -7.75
C PRO A 168 -11.62 1.31 -8.83
N LEU A 169 -11.39 0.98 -10.09
CA LEU A 169 -11.94 1.70 -11.26
C LEU A 169 -13.49 1.78 -11.26
N SER A 170 -14.16 1.20 -10.26
CA SER A 170 -15.60 1.21 -10.07
C SER A 170 -16.21 2.53 -9.54
N ASN A 171 -15.43 3.60 -9.37
CA ASN A 171 -15.94 4.93 -8.97
C ASN A 171 -15.50 6.10 -9.90
N LEU A 172 -15.14 5.84 -11.15
CA LEU A 172 -15.14 6.90 -12.16
C LEU A 172 -16.60 7.11 -12.63
N PRO A 173 -17.11 8.36 -12.62
CA PRO A 173 -18.43 8.68 -13.17
C PRO A 173 -18.54 8.37 -14.66
#